data_AF-A0A848EXC0-F1
#
_entry.id   AF-A0A848EXC0-F1
#
_cell.length_a   1.000
_cell.length_b   1.000
_cell.length_c   1.000
_cell.angle_alpha   90.00
_cell.angle_beta   90.00
_cell.angle_gamma   90.00
#
_symmetry.space_group_name_H-M   'P 1'
#
loop_
_entity.id
_entity.type
_entity.pdbx_description
1 polymer ?
#
loop_
_entity_poly.entity_id
_entity_poly.type
_entity_poly.pdbx_seq_one_letter_code
_entity_poly.pdbx_strand_id
1 'polypeptide(L)'
;MSKLTQKSDIVNQNCIETVITGTGEVLEDMSASGRERPWAAHKQENMQLLKVMQLAHECDDLTIKQSRLDDFEHCGEVLCFEQDAEGQRRLKRANFCHVRVCPICNWRRSLKLFAQVSKITDEMLKTQKVRFIFVTFTVKNTKAEFLEDTINAINKGFAAITNKHRTLAAAKRFKTNLLGYMKAV
;
A
#
# COMPACT_ATOMS: atom_id res chain seq x y z
N MET A 1 -12.25 -12.22 -30.33
CA MET A 1 -11.66 -10.90 -30.66
C MET A 1 -11.85 -10.00 -29.45
N SER A 2 -10.91 -10.04 -28.50
CA SER A 2 -10.96 -9.17 -27.32
C SER A 2 -10.71 -7.74 -27.78
N LYS A 3 -11.60 -6.82 -27.41
CA LYS A 3 -11.33 -5.39 -27.55
C LYS A 3 -10.24 -5.05 -26.53
N LEU A 4 -8.98 -5.09 -26.98
CA LEU A 4 -7.90 -4.37 -26.34
C LEU A 4 -8.31 -2.89 -26.36
N THR A 5 -8.77 -2.40 -25.21
CA THR A 5 -9.02 -0.98 -24.98
C THR A 5 -7.74 -0.23 -25.31
N GLN A 6 -7.81 0.71 -26.25
CA GLN A 6 -6.63 1.44 -26.70
C GLN A 6 -6.08 2.27 -25.53
N LYS A 7 -4.77 2.50 -25.52
CA LYS A 7 -4.02 3.25 -24.50
C LYS A 7 -4.62 4.64 -24.20
N SER A 8 -5.39 5.20 -25.15
CA SER A 8 -6.16 6.44 -25.06
C SER A 8 -7.37 6.39 -24.12
N ASP A 9 -7.96 5.22 -23.89
CA ASP A 9 -9.24 5.09 -23.19
C ASP A 9 -9.08 5.09 -21.66
N ILE A 10 -7.90 4.70 -21.15
CA ILE A 10 -7.58 4.73 -19.70
C ILE A 10 -7.35 6.16 -19.21
N VAL A 11 -6.83 7.04 -20.07
CA VAL A 11 -6.60 8.45 -19.72
C VAL A 11 -7.92 9.23 -19.63
N ASN A 12 -8.88 8.89 -20.50
CA ASN A 12 -10.12 9.63 -20.70
C ASN A 12 -11.15 9.54 -19.56
N GLN A 13 -11.00 8.63 -18.61
CA GLN A 13 -11.91 8.56 -17.45
C GLN A 13 -11.41 9.28 -16.19
N ASN A 14 -10.17 9.77 -16.17
CA ASN A 14 -9.58 10.29 -14.92
C ASN A 14 -8.83 11.63 -14.99
N CYS A 15 -8.44 12.12 -16.18
CA CYS A 15 -7.71 13.37 -16.32
C CYS A 15 -8.29 14.13 -17.54
N ILE A 16 -8.88 15.31 -17.33
CA ILE A 16 -9.80 16.00 -18.27
C ILE A 16 -9.05 16.73 -19.40
N GLU A 17 -7.75 16.51 -19.58
CA GLU A 17 -6.90 17.35 -20.44
C GLU A 17 -6.30 16.62 -21.63
N THR A 18 -5.97 17.39 -22.68
CA THR A 18 -5.28 16.91 -23.87
C THR A 18 -3.88 16.41 -23.50
N VAL A 19 -3.63 15.12 -23.69
CA VAL A 19 -2.32 14.51 -23.44
C VAL A 19 -1.36 14.92 -24.56
N ILE A 20 -0.35 15.72 -24.23
CA ILE A 20 0.77 16.00 -25.12
C ILE A 20 1.79 14.87 -24.94
N THR A 21 2.16 14.19 -26.02
CA THR A 21 3.16 13.11 -26.01
C THR A 21 4.46 13.55 -26.66
N GLY A 22 5.56 12.88 -26.34
CA GLY A 22 6.87 13.16 -26.95
C GLY A 22 7.57 14.44 -26.45
N THR A 23 7.19 14.95 -25.27
CA THR A 23 7.83 16.15 -24.69
C THR A 23 9.28 15.89 -24.24
N GLY A 24 9.63 14.63 -23.96
CA GLY A 24 10.95 14.26 -23.41
C GLY A 24 11.11 14.63 -21.93
N GLU A 25 10.05 15.13 -21.28
CA GLU A 25 10.07 15.47 -19.86
C GLU A 25 10.19 14.22 -19.00
N VAL A 26 11.05 14.31 -17.98
CA VAL A 26 11.20 13.27 -16.96
C VAL A 26 10.29 13.62 -15.78
N LEU A 27 9.68 12.61 -15.16
CA LEU A 27 8.86 12.80 -13.97
C LEU A 27 9.70 13.38 -12.83
N GLU A 28 9.35 14.59 -12.39
CA GLU A 28 9.91 15.23 -11.20
C GLU A 28 8.84 15.26 -10.08
N ASP A 29 9.05 14.46 -9.02
CA ASP A 29 8.21 14.44 -7.81
C ASP A 29 9.12 14.51 -6.57
N MET A 30 9.15 15.67 -5.94
CA MET A 30 10.03 15.97 -4.81
C MET A 30 9.24 16.03 -3.50
N SER A 31 9.82 15.49 -2.42
CA SER A 31 9.28 15.67 -1.08
C SER A 31 9.47 17.11 -0.58
N ALA A 32 8.77 17.48 0.50
CA ALA A 32 9.00 18.74 1.20
C ALA A 32 10.45 18.90 1.73
N SER A 33 11.21 17.80 1.84
CA SER A 33 12.62 17.81 2.23
C SER A 33 13.58 17.82 1.03
N GLY A 34 13.08 18.01 -0.20
CA GLY A 34 13.88 17.97 -1.43
C GLY A 34 14.35 16.59 -1.85
N ARG A 35 13.79 15.51 -1.29
CA ARG A 35 14.14 14.13 -1.71
C ARG A 35 13.23 13.68 -2.84
N GLU A 36 13.82 13.17 -3.92
CA GLU A 36 13.09 12.59 -5.02
C GLU A 36 12.29 11.35 -4.57
N ARG A 37 11.05 11.25 -5.06
CA ARG A 37 10.19 10.10 -4.82
C ARG A 37 10.63 8.93 -5.72
N PRO A 38 10.92 7.73 -5.16
CA PRO A 38 11.54 6.62 -5.89
C PRO A 38 10.56 5.85 -6.81
N TRP A 39 9.86 6.54 -7.71
CA TRP A 39 8.92 5.94 -8.67
C TRP A 39 9.62 4.91 -9.56
N ALA A 40 10.76 5.29 -10.15
CA ALA A 40 11.51 4.43 -11.07
C ALA A 40 12.01 3.15 -10.40
N ALA A 41 12.55 3.26 -9.17
CA ALA A 41 13.03 2.11 -8.40
C ALA A 41 11.88 1.14 -8.09
N HIS A 42 10.74 1.64 -7.60
CA HIS A 42 9.58 0.78 -7.33
C HIS A 42 8.94 0.21 -8.59
N LYS A 43 9.02 0.90 -9.74
CA LYS A 43 8.60 0.34 -11.03
C LYS A 43 9.54 -0.78 -11.46
N GLN A 44 10.85 -0.64 -11.28
CA GLN A 44 11.81 -1.72 -11.55
C GLN A 44 11.54 -2.96 -10.67
N GLU A 45 11.32 -2.77 -9.37
CA GLU A 45 10.93 -3.85 -8.45
C GLU A 45 9.61 -4.52 -8.88
N ASN A 46 8.63 -3.71 -9.31
CA ASN A 46 7.37 -4.20 -9.85
C ASN A 46 7.63 -5.09 -11.09
N MET A 47 8.43 -4.64 -12.06
CA MET A 47 8.74 -5.44 -13.26
C MET A 47 9.48 -6.75 -12.94
N GLN A 48 10.32 -6.78 -11.90
CA GLN A 48 10.95 -8.02 -11.45
C GLN A 48 9.93 -9.01 -10.88
N LEU A 49 9.00 -8.53 -10.05
CA LEU A 49 7.95 -9.36 -9.46
C LEU A 49 6.93 -9.83 -10.51
N LEU A 50 6.64 -9.01 -11.52
CA LEU A 50 5.76 -9.37 -12.64
C LEU A 50 6.23 -10.66 -13.33
N LYS A 51 7.55 -10.80 -13.57
CA LYS A 51 8.12 -12.02 -14.18
C LYS A 51 7.80 -13.27 -13.37
N VAL A 52 7.90 -13.18 -12.04
CA VAL A 52 7.57 -14.30 -11.14
C VAL A 52 6.08 -14.60 -11.17
N MET A 53 5.24 -13.57 -11.21
CA MET A 53 3.78 -13.71 -11.26
C MET A 53 3.30 -14.28 -12.60
N GLN A 54 3.97 -13.96 -13.72
CA GLN A 54 3.74 -14.57 -15.02
C GLN A 54 4.05 -16.07 -15.01
N LEU A 55 5.21 -16.46 -14.48
CA LEU A 55 5.57 -17.88 -14.32
C LEU A 55 4.57 -18.64 -13.44
N ALA A 56 4.10 -18.01 -12.35
CA ALA A 56 3.06 -18.60 -11.50
C ALA A 56 1.74 -18.80 -12.24
N HIS A 57 1.34 -17.84 -13.09
CA HIS A 57 0.15 -17.94 -13.93
C HIS A 57 0.26 -19.06 -14.98
N GLU A 58 1.44 -19.25 -15.58
CA GLU A 58 1.69 -20.35 -16.52
C GLU A 58 1.60 -21.73 -15.86
N CYS A 59 1.98 -21.83 -14.58
CA CYS A 59 1.90 -23.07 -13.80
C CYS A 59 0.47 -23.35 -13.30
N ASP A 60 -0.24 -22.32 -12.88
CA ASP A 60 -1.61 -22.39 -12.37
C ASP A 60 -2.34 -21.05 -12.61
N ASP A 61 -3.23 -21.04 -13.60
CA ASP A 61 -3.97 -19.85 -14.01
C ASP A 61 -4.99 -19.38 -12.96
N LEU A 62 -5.31 -20.22 -11.97
CA LEU A 62 -6.14 -19.87 -10.82
C LEU A 62 -5.41 -19.02 -9.78
N THR A 63 -4.07 -19.05 -9.76
CA THR A 63 -3.27 -18.28 -8.81
C THR A 63 -3.39 -16.77 -9.04
N ILE A 64 -3.38 -16.33 -10.30
CA ILE A 64 -3.61 -14.94 -10.69
C ILE A 64 -4.20 -14.85 -12.09
N LYS A 65 -5.22 -14.02 -12.29
CA LYS A 65 -5.84 -13.81 -13.60
C LYS A 65 -4.96 -12.94 -14.50
N GLN A 66 -4.99 -13.18 -15.81
CA GLN A 66 -4.28 -12.34 -16.80
C GLN A 66 -4.59 -10.85 -16.64
N SER A 67 -5.85 -10.46 -16.47
CA SER A 67 -6.21 -9.05 -16.27
C SER A 67 -5.54 -8.40 -15.06
N ARG A 68 -5.22 -9.18 -14.02
CA ARG A 68 -4.51 -8.69 -12.84
C ARG A 68 -3.01 -8.57 -13.08
N LEU A 69 -2.43 -9.38 -13.97
CA LEU A 69 -1.07 -9.19 -14.46
C LEU A 69 -0.98 -7.91 -15.30
N ASP A 70 -1.95 -7.68 -16.19
CA ASP A 70 -2.01 -6.47 -17.03
C ASP A 70 -2.13 -5.21 -16.15
N ASP A 71 -3.03 -5.21 -15.15
CA ASP A 71 -3.13 -4.12 -14.16
C ASP A 71 -1.78 -3.88 -13.45
N PHE A 72 -1.10 -4.97 -13.07
CA PHE A 72 0.15 -4.93 -12.31
C PHE A 72 1.30 -4.36 -13.13
N GLU A 73 1.44 -4.83 -14.37
CA GLU A 73 2.40 -4.36 -15.36
C GLU A 73 2.25 -2.86 -15.58
N HIS A 74 1.04 -2.38 -15.83
CA HIS A 74 0.78 -0.97 -16.15
C HIS A 74 0.67 -0.07 -14.91
N CYS A 75 0.84 -0.62 -13.70
CA CYS A 75 0.67 0.11 -12.45
C CYS A 75 1.59 1.34 -12.38
N GLY A 76 1.01 2.51 -12.12
CA GLY A 76 1.74 3.76 -11.92
C GLY A 76 2.32 4.39 -13.20
N GLU A 77 1.88 3.97 -14.38
CA GLU A 77 2.26 4.60 -15.66
C GLU A 77 1.51 5.90 -15.94
N VAL A 78 0.28 6.01 -15.43
CA VAL A 78 -0.53 7.22 -15.54
C VAL A 78 -0.58 7.86 -14.16
N LEU A 79 0.02 9.04 -14.04
CA LEU A 79 0.03 9.86 -12.84
C LEU A 79 -0.57 11.22 -13.17
N CYS A 80 -1.56 11.65 -12.41
CA CYS A 80 -2.18 12.96 -12.58
C CYS A 80 -1.96 13.79 -11.32
N PHE A 81 -1.33 14.94 -11.52
CA PHE A 81 -0.98 15.89 -10.48
C PHE A 81 -1.90 17.11 -10.56
N GLU A 82 -2.29 17.63 -9.41
CA GLU A 82 -2.83 18.99 -9.29
C GLU A 82 -1.67 19.93 -8.98
N GLN A 83 -1.65 21.11 -9.60
CA GLN A 83 -0.66 22.15 -9.37
C GLN A 83 -1.33 23.35 -8.69
N ASP A 84 -0.72 23.87 -7.62
CA ASP A 84 -1.17 25.11 -6.99
C ASP A 84 -0.62 26.36 -7.71
N ALA A 85 -1.06 27.55 -7.25
CA ALA A 85 -0.65 28.82 -7.85
C ALA A 85 0.85 29.09 -7.71
N GLU A 86 1.48 28.50 -6.67
CA GLU A 86 2.91 28.55 -6.39
C GLU A 86 3.71 27.51 -7.20
N GLY A 87 3.04 26.70 -8.01
CA GLY A 87 3.64 25.72 -8.90
C GLY A 87 3.94 24.37 -8.24
N GLN A 88 3.57 24.14 -6.98
CA GLN A 88 3.75 22.86 -6.31
C GLN A 88 2.75 21.82 -6.83
N ARG A 89 3.26 20.65 -7.19
CA ARG A 89 2.47 19.54 -7.72
C ARG A 89 2.15 18.52 -6.63
N ARG A 90 0.91 18.05 -6.58
CA ARG A 90 0.46 16.97 -5.69
C ARG A 90 -0.26 15.90 -6.47
N LEU A 91 0.14 14.64 -6.28
CA LEU A 91 -0.50 13.51 -6.96
C LEU A 91 -1.98 13.42 -6.53
N LYS A 92 -2.88 13.58 -7.49
CA LYS A 92 -4.33 13.50 -7.30
C LYS A 92 -4.89 12.13 -7.68
N ARG A 93 -4.48 11.57 -8.82
CA ARG A 93 -4.92 10.24 -9.30
C ARG A 93 -3.76 9.47 -9.93
N ALA A 94 -3.87 8.16 -9.91
CA ALA A 94 -2.97 7.26 -10.61
C ALA A 94 -3.63 5.91 -10.88
N ASN A 95 -3.16 5.18 -11.89
CA ASN A 95 -3.62 3.84 -12.22
C ASN A 95 -2.93 2.78 -11.34
N PHE A 96 -3.37 2.65 -10.09
CA PHE A 96 -2.84 1.65 -9.17
C PHE A 96 -3.53 0.29 -9.36
N CYS A 97 -2.74 -0.80 -9.42
CA CYS A 97 -3.27 -2.15 -9.56
C CYS A 97 -3.91 -2.69 -8.27
N HIS A 98 -3.57 -2.13 -7.11
CA HIS A 98 -4.03 -2.57 -5.78
C HIS A 98 -3.70 -4.03 -5.43
N VAL A 99 -2.78 -4.67 -6.17
CA VAL A 99 -2.24 -5.99 -5.79
C VAL A 99 -1.42 -5.83 -4.52
N ARG A 100 -1.65 -6.73 -3.54
CA ARG A 100 -1.06 -6.66 -2.19
C ARG A 100 0.46 -6.66 -2.19
N VAL A 101 1.10 -7.27 -3.18
CA VAL A 101 2.57 -7.36 -3.27
C VAL A 101 3.18 -6.30 -4.18
N CYS A 102 2.38 -5.43 -4.81
CA CYS A 102 2.88 -4.40 -5.72
C CYS A 102 3.74 -3.37 -4.96
N PRO A 103 5.03 -3.20 -5.32
CA PRO A 103 5.92 -2.25 -4.66
C PRO A 103 5.43 -0.80 -4.73
N ILE A 104 4.96 -0.36 -5.90
CA ILE A 104 4.39 0.98 -6.10
C ILE A 104 3.18 1.20 -5.18
N CYS A 105 2.21 0.27 -5.19
CA CYS A 105 1.00 0.41 -4.39
C CYS A 105 1.30 0.40 -2.89
N ASN A 106 2.19 -0.49 -2.44
CA ASN A 106 2.56 -0.59 -1.03
C ASN A 106 3.30 0.64 -0.54
N TRP A 107 4.23 1.16 -1.33
CA TRP A 107 4.92 2.42 -1.02
C TRP A 107 3.95 3.61 -0.95
N ARG A 108 3.04 3.75 -1.92
CA ARG A 108 2.03 4.82 -1.88
C ARG A 108 1.08 4.67 -0.70
N ARG A 109 0.70 3.44 -0.34
CA ARG A 109 -0.09 3.14 0.85
C ARG A 109 0.66 3.51 2.13
N SER A 110 1.96 3.24 2.22
CA SER A 110 2.77 3.57 3.39
C SER A 110 2.88 5.08 3.59
N LEU A 111 3.06 5.85 2.52
CA LEU A 111 3.06 7.32 2.57
C LEU A 111 1.71 7.88 3.05
N LYS A 112 0.60 7.36 2.52
CA LYS A 112 -0.75 7.76 2.94
C LYS A 112 -0.99 7.43 4.41
N LEU A 113 -0.64 6.22 4.82
CA LEU A 113 -0.80 5.76 6.20
C LEU A 113 0.04 6.62 7.15
N PHE A 114 1.30 6.88 6.82
CA PHE A 114 2.18 7.75 7.59
C PHE A 114 1.58 9.15 7.79
N ALA A 115 1.06 9.77 6.72
CA ALA A 115 0.43 11.09 6.81
C ALA A 115 -0.82 11.09 7.71
N GLN A 116 -1.65 10.04 7.62
CA GLN A 116 -2.84 9.89 8.47
C GLN A 116 -2.46 9.66 9.93
N VAL A 117 -1.50 8.77 10.19
CA VAL A 117 -1.03 8.44 11.54
C VAL A 117 -0.40 9.63 12.22
N SER A 118 0.43 10.40 11.49
CA SER A 118 1.07 11.60 12.03
C SER A 118 0.01 12.59 12.51
N LYS A 119 -1.00 12.89 11.68
CA LYS A 119 -2.10 13.80 12.07
C LYS A 119 -2.88 13.32 13.29
N ILE A 120 -3.18 12.02 13.36
CA ILE A 120 -3.89 11.43 14.51
C ILE A 120 -3.02 11.54 15.77
N THR A 121 -1.73 11.24 15.64
CA THR A 121 -0.76 11.25 16.74
C THR A 121 -0.56 12.67 17.29
N ASP A 122 -0.41 13.65 16.41
CA ASP A 122 -0.27 15.07 16.77
C ASP A 122 -1.47 15.55 17.58
N GLU A 123 -2.68 15.15 17.20
CA GLU A 123 -3.89 15.55 17.90
C GLU A 123 -4.09 14.81 19.24
N MET A 124 -3.72 13.53 19.29
CA MET A 124 -3.72 12.75 20.54
C MET A 124 -2.77 13.34 21.58
N LEU A 125 -1.58 13.78 21.16
CA LEU A 125 -0.57 14.36 22.05
C LEU A 125 -1.00 15.70 22.66
N LYS A 126 -1.84 16.48 21.96
CA LYS A 126 -2.41 17.73 22.49
C LYS A 126 -3.49 17.49 23.54
N THR A 127 -4.29 16.45 23.35
CA THR A 127 -5.52 16.22 24.12
C THR A 127 -5.33 15.28 25.31
N GLN A 128 -4.37 14.36 25.24
CA GLN A 128 -4.23 13.26 26.20
C GLN A 128 -2.77 12.97 26.54
N LYS A 129 -2.51 12.58 27.79
CA LYS A 129 -1.20 12.02 28.19
C LYS A 129 -1.09 10.57 27.71
N VAL A 130 -0.58 10.39 26.51
CA VAL A 130 -0.42 9.07 25.87
C VAL A 130 1.04 8.65 25.78
N ARG A 131 1.29 7.34 25.75
CA ARG A 131 2.59 6.75 25.44
C ARG A 131 2.44 5.78 24.29
N PHE A 132 3.31 5.90 23.30
CA PHE A 132 3.37 4.96 22.19
C PHE A 132 4.26 3.77 22.55
N ILE A 133 3.80 2.57 22.23
CA ILE A 133 4.57 1.34 22.41
C ILE A 133 4.69 0.69 21.05
N PHE A 134 5.93 0.52 20.59
CA PHE A 134 6.23 -0.27 19.41
C PHE A 134 6.55 -1.70 19.85
N VAL A 135 5.82 -2.68 19.31
CA VAL A 135 5.98 -4.09 19.69
C VAL A 135 6.04 -4.96 18.45
N THR A 136 6.96 -5.91 18.45
CA THR A 136 7.08 -6.95 17.44
C THR A 136 6.86 -8.31 18.11
N PHE A 137 5.84 -9.03 17.66
CA PHE A 137 5.57 -10.40 18.09
C PHE A 137 6.05 -11.37 17.00
N THR A 138 6.91 -12.31 17.38
CA THR A 138 7.47 -13.31 16.45
C THR A 138 7.12 -14.72 16.90
N VAL A 139 6.98 -15.63 15.94
CA VAL A 139 6.89 -17.07 16.18
C VAL A 139 8.03 -17.78 15.45
N LYS A 140 8.30 -19.03 15.80
CA LYS A 140 9.23 -19.86 15.02
C LYS A 140 8.67 -20.08 13.61
N ASN A 141 9.57 -20.18 12.63
CA ASN A 141 9.19 -20.54 11.27
C ASN A 141 8.44 -21.86 11.28
N THR A 142 7.34 -21.91 10.53
CA THR A 142 6.47 -23.08 10.40
C THR A 142 6.57 -23.65 8.99
N LYS A 143 6.21 -24.93 8.82
CA LYS A 143 6.12 -25.53 7.49
C LYS A 143 4.94 -24.93 6.71
N ALA A 144 5.01 -24.98 5.39
CA ALA A 144 3.98 -24.42 4.50
C ALA A 144 2.57 -24.96 4.83
N GLU A 145 2.45 -26.26 5.13
CA GLU A 145 1.19 -26.93 5.50
C GLU A 145 0.51 -26.36 6.77
N PHE A 146 1.26 -25.69 7.65
CA PHE A 146 0.75 -25.09 8.89
C PHE A 146 0.79 -23.55 8.88
N LEU A 147 1.09 -22.94 7.72
CA LEU A 147 1.28 -21.49 7.62
C LEU A 147 0.00 -20.73 7.97
N GLU A 148 -1.14 -21.15 7.40
CA GLU A 148 -2.43 -20.54 7.66
C GLU A 148 -2.81 -20.63 9.15
N ASP A 149 -2.70 -21.82 9.74
CA ASP A 149 -2.98 -22.04 11.16
C ASP A 149 -2.10 -21.18 12.06
N THR A 150 -0.82 -21.05 11.73
CA THR A 150 0.13 -20.23 12.48
C THR A 150 -0.23 -18.75 12.39
N ILE A 151 -0.55 -18.24 11.19
CA ILE A 151 -1.01 -16.86 10.99
C ILE A 151 -2.30 -16.60 11.76
N ASN A 152 -3.25 -17.54 11.72
CA ASN A 152 -4.51 -17.46 12.44
C ASN A 152 -4.30 -17.46 13.96
N ALA A 153 -3.37 -18.27 14.46
CA ALA A 153 -3.00 -18.29 15.88
C ALA A 153 -2.42 -16.95 16.34
N ILE A 154 -1.51 -16.34 15.57
CA ILE A 154 -0.94 -15.02 15.88
C ILE A 154 -2.05 -13.96 15.92
N ASN A 155 -2.91 -13.93 14.89
CA ASN A 155 -4.01 -12.97 14.84
C ASN A 155 -5.01 -13.16 16.00
N LYS A 156 -5.32 -14.41 16.35
CA LYS A 156 -6.20 -14.75 17.48
C LYS A 156 -5.58 -14.35 18.81
N GLY A 157 -4.29 -14.58 19.01
CA GLY A 157 -3.54 -14.17 20.19
C GLY A 157 -3.52 -12.65 20.35
N PHE A 158 -3.22 -11.93 19.26
CA PHE A 158 -3.26 -10.47 19.26
C PHE A 158 -4.65 -9.92 19.57
N ALA A 159 -5.71 -10.46 18.94
CA ALA A 159 -7.08 -10.09 19.24
C ALA A 159 -7.47 -10.40 20.70
N ALA A 160 -6.92 -11.47 21.29
CA ALA A 160 -7.18 -11.81 22.69
C ALA A 160 -6.59 -10.77 23.66
N ILE A 161 -5.51 -10.08 23.31
CA ILE A 161 -4.91 -9.03 24.15
C ILE A 161 -5.44 -7.62 23.84
N THR A 162 -5.95 -7.34 22.63
CA THR A 162 -6.41 -5.99 22.25
C THR A 162 -7.93 -5.81 22.22
N ASN A 163 -8.71 -6.85 21.92
CA ASN A 163 -10.16 -6.72 21.77
C ASN A 163 -10.85 -6.59 23.14
N LYS A 164 -11.60 -5.50 23.33
CA LYS A 164 -12.33 -5.19 24.58
C LYS A 164 -13.38 -6.24 24.95
N HIS A 165 -13.96 -6.92 23.97
CA HIS A 165 -15.02 -7.94 24.18
C HIS A 165 -14.48 -9.33 24.54
N ARG A 166 -13.18 -9.58 24.37
CA ARG A 166 -12.59 -10.90 24.69
C ARG A 166 -12.12 -10.94 26.14
N THR A 167 -12.44 -12.01 26.86
CA THR A 167 -12.01 -12.21 28.24
C THR A 167 -10.65 -12.91 28.28
N LEU A 168 -9.59 -12.15 28.56
CA LEU A 168 -8.28 -12.69 28.91
C LEU A 168 -7.82 -11.99 30.20
N ALA A 169 -7.85 -12.71 31.32
CA ALA A 169 -7.60 -12.14 32.65
C ALA A 169 -6.23 -11.45 32.73
N ALA A 170 -5.18 -12.08 32.18
CA ALA A 170 -3.83 -11.53 32.13
C ALA A 170 -3.73 -10.20 31.37
N ALA A 171 -4.58 -9.98 30.36
CA ALA A 171 -4.58 -8.76 29.54
C ALA A 171 -5.55 -7.69 30.05
N LYS A 172 -6.29 -7.92 31.15
CA LYS A 172 -7.32 -6.99 31.65
C LYS A 172 -6.75 -5.58 31.87
N ARG A 173 -5.63 -5.47 32.60
CA ARG A 173 -4.96 -4.19 32.86
C ARG A 173 -4.50 -3.51 31.57
N PHE A 174 -3.94 -4.27 30.65
CA PHE A 174 -3.49 -3.74 29.36
C PHE A 174 -4.67 -3.18 28.56
N LYS A 175 -5.76 -3.93 28.44
CA LYS A 175 -6.97 -3.49 27.71
C LYS A 175 -7.60 -2.24 28.28
N THR A 176 -7.64 -2.09 29.60
CA THR A 176 -8.18 -0.89 30.25
C THR A 176 -7.37 0.36 29.91
N ASN A 177 -6.06 0.23 29.73
CA ASN A 177 -5.17 1.35 29.42
C ASN A 177 -4.91 1.51 27.91
N LEU A 178 -5.34 0.55 27.08
CA LEU A 178 -5.15 0.58 25.64
C LEU A 178 -6.21 1.49 25.00
N LEU A 179 -5.79 2.66 24.55
CA LEU A 179 -6.65 3.60 23.82
C LEU A 179 -6.92 3.12 22.38
N GLY A 180 -5.92 2.50 21.74
CA GLY A 180 -6.02 1.98 20.39
C GLY A 180 -4.70 1.36 19.95
N TYR A 181 -4.69 0.76 18.76
CA TYR A 181 -3.48 0.21 18.17
C TYR A 181 -3.53 0.34 16.65
N MET A 182 -2.34 0.35 16.05
CA MET A 182 -2.14 0.12 14.63
C MET A 182 -1.37 -1.18 14.46
N LYS A 183 -1.84 -2.04 13.56
CA LYS A 183 -1.12 -3.25 13.17
C LYS A 183 -0.59 -3.04 11.76
N ALA A 184 0.71 -3.25 11.55
CA ALA A 184 1.25 -3.37 10.20
C ALA A 184 0.57 -4.57 9.51
N VAL A 185 0.11 -4.36 8.27
CA VAL A 185 -0.56 -5.37 7.44
C VAL A 185 0.30 -5.65 6.24
#